data_AF-A0A9P6ABQ2-F1
#
_entry.id   AF-A0A9P6ABQ2-F1
#
_cell.length_a   1.000
_cell.length_b   1.000
_cell.length_c   1.000
_cell.angle_alpha   90.00
_cell.angle_beta   90.00
_cell.angle_gamma   90.00
#
_symmetry.space_group_name_H-M   'P 1'
#
loop_
_entity.id
_entity.type
_entity.pdbx_description
1 polymer ?
#
loop_
_entity_poly.entity_id
_entity_poly.type
_entity_poly.pdbx_seq_one_letter_code
_entity_poly.pdbx_strand_id
1 'polypeptide(L)'
;MESKCPVDHGAGNSSAPAKSTESACPVDHSSPSSPWSRFLPSRPSTSQNHPAALSNERETSSIPRASDSGNWVYPSEAQFFSAMARKNHNPQATDMKTIVPIHNAVNERAWSEVLKWEAGRGSDKCGGLKLINFKGKPGERSIKARWKTLLGYSPPFDRHDWVVDRCGTKMRYIIDFYTGHTAGPASNNVSFYLDVRPAMDNWEGVKMRVEHFWSRILS
;
A
#
# COMPACT_ATOMS: atom_id res chain seq x y z
N MET A 1 -19.45 -58.05 -28.52
CA MET A 1 -19.87 -57.38 -27.29
C MET A 1 -19.35 -55.97 -27.36
N GLU A 2 -20.19 -55.14 -27.97
CA GLU A 2 -20.09 -53.68 -28.06
C GLU A 2 -20.48 -53.08 -26.72
N SER A 3 -19.74 -52.09 -26.23
CA SER A 3 -20.32 -50.99 -25.44
C SER A 3 -19.29 -49.88 -25.19
N LYS A 4 -19.22 -48.99 -26.18
CA LYS A 4 -18.91 -47.57 -25.96
C LYS A 4 -19.89 -47.04 -24.92
N CYS A 5 -19.41 -46.49 -23.82
CA CYS A 5 -20.26 -45.73 -22.89
C CYS A 5 -20.04 -44.22 -23.09
N PRO A 6 -21.11 -43.43 -23.08
CA PRO A 6 -21.22 -42.19 -23.84
C PRO A 6 -20.87 -40.96 -23.00
N VAL A 7 -20.34 -39.94 -23.67
CA VAL A 7 -20.16 -38.59 -23.13
C VAL A 7 -21.52 -37.89 -23.20
N ASP A 8 -22.15 -37.65 -22.05
CA ASP A 8 -23.40 -36.91 -21.98
C ASP A 8 -23.10 -35.42 -21.72
N HIS A 9 -23.45 -34.57 -22.68
CA HIS A 9 -23.47 -33.11 -22.52
C HIS A 9 -24.90 -32.69 -22.17
N GLY A 10 -25.27 -32.79 -20.89
CA GLY A 10 -26.54 -32.30 -20.35
C GLY A 10 -26.37 -31.00 -19.59
N ALA A 11 -26.91 -29.90 -20.13
CA ALA A 11 -27.04 -28.62 -19.45
C ALA A 11 -28.17 -28.67 -18.40
N GLY A 12 -27.96 -28.09 -17.20
CA GLY A 12 -29.06 -27.79 -16.28
C GLY A 12 -28.70 -27.60 -14.80
N ASN A 13 -28.44 -26.35 -14.42
CA ASN A 13 -28.82 -25.66 -13.17
C ASN A 13 -28.26 -26.05 -11.76
N SER A 14 -27.83 -24.98 -11.07
CA SER A 14 -27.65 -24.82 -9.60
C SER A 14 -26.36 -25.45 -9.06
N SER A 15 -25.37 -24.74 -8.54
CA SER A 15 -25.45 -23.71 -7.50
C SER A 15 -24.05 -23.08 -7.35
N ALA A 16 -24.01 -21.77 -7.07
CA ALA A 16 -22.78 -20.99 -6.95
C ALA A 16 -21.87 -21.53 -5.82
N PRO A 17 -20.54 -21.65 -6.03
CA PRO A 17 -19.62 -21.72 -4.92
C PRO A 17 -19.33 -20.30 -4.44
N ALA A 18 -19.64 -20.05 -3.17
CA ALA A 18 -19.30 -18.83 -2.45
C ALA A 18 -17.80 -18.53 -2.61
N LYS A 19 -17.48 -17.38 -3.21
CA LYS A 19 -16.11 -16.85 -3.22
C LYS A 19 -15.76 -16.44 -1.80
N SER A 20 -14.85 -17.19 -1.20
CA SER A 20 -14.09 -16.80 -0.02
C SER A 20 -13.45 -15.43 -0.25
N THR A 21 -13.72 -14.51 0.66
CA THR A 21 -13.10 -13.19 0.74
C THR A 21 -11.67 -13.32 1.24
N GLU A 22 -10.77 -13.77 0.37
CA GLU A 22 -9.35 -13.46 0.54
C GLU A 22 -9.12 -12.00 0.14
N SER A 23 -8.32 -11.30 0.95
CA SER A 23 -7.94 -9.90 0.88
C SER A 23 -7.08 -9.57 -0.35
N ALA A 24 -7.63 -9.80 -1.54
CA ALA A 24 -7.03 -9.41 -2.81
C ALA A 24 -7.09 -7.89 -2.96
N CYS A 25 -5.94 -7.24 -2.89
CA CYS A 25 -5.78 -5.83 -3.23
C CYS A 25 -6.20 -5.62 -4.70
N PRO A 26 -7.30 -4.89 -4.99
CA PRO A 26 -7.71 -4.61 -6.36
C PRO A 26 -6.88 -3.45 -6.90
N VAL A 27 -5.91 -3.73 -7.78
CA VAL A 27 -5.10 -2.70 -8.45
C VAL A 27 -4.89 -3.03 -9.93
N ASP A 28 -4.96 -1.96 -10.73
CA ASP A 28 -4.93 -1.87 -12.19
C ASP A 28 -3.61 -2.35 -12.84
N HIS A 29 -3.68 -2.86 -14.07
CA HIS A 29 -2.65 -3.65 -14.77
C HIS A 29 -1.70 -2.85 -15.67
N SER A 30 -1.67 -1.52 -15.54
CA SER A 30 -1.16 -0.64 -16.61
C SER A 30 0.25 -0.07 -16.42
N SER A 31 1.02 -0.46 -15.40
CA SER A 31 2.38 0.09 -15.16
C SER A 31 3.46 -1.00 -15.24
N PRO A 32 4.44 -0.92 -16.16
CA PRO A 32 5.42 -2.00 -16.39
C PRO A 32 6.55 -2.08 -15.33
N SER A 33 6.85 -0.99 -14.60
CA SER A 33 7.91 -0.99 -13.58
C SER A 33 7.35 -0.85 -12.16
N SER A 34 7.76 -1.73 -11.25
CA SER A 34 7.45 -1.59 -9.82
C SER A 34 7.98 -0.24 -9.32
N PRO A 35 7.17 0.57 -8.61
CA PRO A 35 7.64 1.84 -8.03
C PRO A 35 8.86 1.67 -7.11
N TRP A 36 9.06 0.45 -6.60
CA TRP A 36 10.12 0.08 -5.68
C TRP A 36 11.46 -0.26 -6.32
N SER A 37 11.51 -0.38 -7.65
CA SER A 37 12.76 -0.54 -8.40
C SER A 37 13.75 0.59 -8.15
N ARG A 38 13.27 1.77 -7.74
CA ARG A 38 14.09 2.96 -7.41
C ARG A 38 14.94 2.79 -6.15
N PHE A 39 14.63 1.80 -5.33
CA PHE A 39 15.36 1.51 -4.09
C PHE A 39 16.37 0.38 -4.25
N LEU A 40 16.53 -0.13 -5.47
CA LEU A 40 17.47 -1.18 -5.79
C LEU A 40 18.82 -0.59 -6.21
N PRO A 41 19.95 -1.14 -5.71
CA PRO A 41 21.26 -0.81 -6.24
C PRO A 41 21.35 -1.27 -7.70
N SER A 42 21.88 -0.41 -8.58
CA SER A 42 22.12 -0.76 -9.99
C SER A 42 23.16 -1.87 -10.08
N ARG A 43 22.74 -3.11 -10.39
CA ARG A 43 23.64 -4.25 -10.61
C ARG A 43 23.53 -4.74 -12.06
N PRO A 44 24.67 -5.09 -12.70
CA PRO A 44 24.64 -5.80 -13.97
C PRO A 44 23.97 -7.18 -13.78
N SER A 45 23.12 -7.55 -14.75
CA SER A 45 22.21 -8.69 -14.72
C SER A 45 22.90 -10.04 -14.90
N THR A 46 23.91 -10.35 -14.08
CA THR A 46 24.72 -11.58 -14.23
C THR A 46 24.72 -12.51 -13.02
N SER A 47 24.00 -12.23 -11.93
CA SER A 47 23.94 -13.20 -10.82
C SER A 47 22.78 -14.17 -10.98
N GLN A 48 23.13 -15.45 -11.10
CA GLN A 48 22.26 -16.62 -11.17
C GLN A 48 21.06 -16.54 -10.22
N ASN A 49 19.87 -16.75 -10.77
CA ASN A 49 18.60 -16.99 -10.09
C ASN A 49 18.65 -18.32 -9.31
N HIS A 50 19.50 -18.42 -8.29
CA HIS A 50 19.23 -19.39 -7.24
C HIS A 50 18.27 -18.69 -6.29
N PRO A 51 17.02 -19.15 -6.15
CA PRO A 51 16.16 -18.68 -5.08
C PRO A 51 16.85 -19.11 -3.78
N ALA A 52 17.68 -18.23 -3.21
CA ALA A 52 17.88 -18.24 -1.78
C ALA A 52 16.47 -18.34 -1.18
N ALA A 53 16.23 -19.37 -0.37
CA ALA A 53 14.89 -19.69 0.11
C ALA A 53 14.28 -18.44 0.75
N LEU A 54 13.38 -17.77 0.03
CA LEU A 54 12.75 -16.55 0.49
C LEU A 54 11.99 -16.86 1.77
N SER A 55 12.08 -15.97 2.77
CA SER A 55 11.40 -16.21 4.02
C SER A 55 9.88 -16.28 3.81
N ASN A 56 9.24 -17.25 4.46
CA ASN A 56 7.78 -17.33 4.57
C ASN A 56 7.26 -16.65 5.84
N GLU A 57 8.15 -16.12 6.67
CA GLU A 57 7.79 -15.40 7.88
C GLU A 57 7.03 -14.11 7.54
N ARG A 58 5.99 -13.84 8.32
CA ARG A 58 5.15 -12.67 8.19
C ARG A 58 5.25 -11.82 9.44
N GLU A 59 5.27 -10.51 9.25
CA GLU A 59 5.34 -9.53 10.32
C GLU A 59 3.95 -8.96 10.61
N THR A 60 3.59 -8.89 11.90
CA THR A 60 2.35 -8.23 12.35
C THR A 60 2.61 -6.74 12.52
N SER A 61 1.83 -5.91 11.83
CA SER A 61 1.91 -4.44 11.89
C SER A 61 1.43 -3.87 13.23
N SER A 62 1.67 -2.58 13.47
CA SER A 62 1.04 -1.82 14.55
C SER A 62 -0.39 -1.35 14.20
N ILE A 63 -0.84 -1.58 12.97
CA ILE A 63 -2.05 -1.00 12.39
C ILE A 63 -3.26 -1.87 12.74
N PRO A 64 -4.24 -1.39 13.53
CA PRO A 64 -5.44 -2.15 13.85
C PRO A 64 -6.34 -2.35 12.63
N ARG A 65 -6.93 -3.53 12.49
CA ARG A 65 -7.94 -3.84 11.47
C ARG A 65 -9.33 -3.45 11.94
N ALA A 66 -10.17 -3.01 11.00
CA ALA A 66 -11.56 -2.70 11.30
C ALA A 66 -12.48 -3.93 11.36
N SER A 67 -12.13 -5.00 10.65
CA SER A 67 -12.99 -6.20 10.48
C SER A 67 -13.05 -7.12 11.70
N ASP A 68 -12.00 -7.14 12.51
CA ASP A 68 -11.78 -8.09 13.60
C ASP A 68 -10.84 -7.48 14.66
N SER A 69 -10.68 -8.18 15.79
CA SER A 69 -9.88 -7.72 16.93
C SER A 69 -8.38 -8.04 16.77
N GLY A 70 -7.76 -7.58 15.68
CA GLY A 70 -6.34 -7.80 15.41
C GLY A 70 -5.70 -6.73 14.54
N ASN A 71 -4.41 -6.90 14.25
CA ASN A 71 -3.64 -5.97 13.41
C ASN A 71 -3.50 -6.51 11.98
N TRP A 72 -3.14 -5.62 11.05
CA TRP A 72 -2.75 -6.01 9.70
C TRP A 72 -1.47 -6.84 9.74
N VAL A 73 -1.35 -7.83 8.86
CA VAL A 73 -0.17 -8.69 8.75
C VAL A 73 0.45 -8.52 7.38
N TYR A 74 1.70 -8.08 7.34
CA TYR A 74 2.43 -7.85 6.11
C TYR A 74 2.72 -9.16 5.36
N PRO A 75 2.84 -9.12 4.01
CA PRO A 75 3.23 -10.30 3.24
C PRO A 75 4.68 -10.70 3.56
N SER A 76 4.96 -12.01 3.51
CA SER A 76 6.33 -12.52 3.60
C SER A 76 7.15 -12.17 2.36
N GLU A 77 8.47 -12.35 2.42
CA GLU A 77 9.36 -12.18 1.26
C GLU A 77 8.92 -13.03 0.07
N ALA A 78 8.58 -14.29 0.31
CA ALA A 78 8.10 -15.21 -0.72
C ALA A 78 6.76 -14.73 -1.34
N GLN A 79 5.83 -14.24 -0.51
CA GLN A 79 4.55 -13.71 -0.97
C GLN A 79 4.74 -12.42 -1.78
N PHE A 80 5.62 -11.53 -1.31
CA PHE A 80 5.92 -10.26 -1.97
C PHE A 80 6.59 -10.48 -3.33
N PHE A 81 7.59 -11.36 -3.40
CA PHE A 81 8.22 -11.81 -4.64
C PHE A 81 7.18 -12.37 -5.62
N SER A 82 6.36 -13.32 -5.16
CA SER A 82 5.33 -13.95 -5.99
C SER A 82 4.32 -12.92 -6.52
N ALA A 83 3.95 -11.93 -5.71
CA ALA A 83 3.06 -10.85 -6.12
C ALA A 83 3.66 -9.96 -7.20
N MET A 84 4.96 -9.64 -7.12
CA MET A 84 5.65 -8.88 -8.16
C MET A 84 5.89 -9.69 -9.43
N ALA A 85 6.22 -10.97 -9.30
CA ALA A 85 6.41 -11.86 -10.44
C ALA A 85 5.12 -12.00 -11.27
N ARG A 86 3.96 -12.15 -10.61
CA ARG A 86 2.64 -12.14 -11.28
C ARG A 86 2.34 -10.84 -12.02
N LYS A 87 2.95 -9.72 -11.62
CA LYS A 87 2.81 -8.41 -12.25
C LYS A 87 3.90 -8.14 -13.31
N ASN A 88 4.65 -9.17 -13.69
CA ASN A 88 5.70 -9.10 -14.69
C ASN A 88 6.79 -8.06 -14.38
N HIS A 89 7.04 -7.78 -13.09
CA HIS A 89 8.03 -6.80 -12.63
C HIS A 89 9.45 -7.37 -12.49
N ASN A 90 9.69 -8.59 -12.96
CA ASN A 90 10.97 -9.31 -12.90
C ASN A 90 11.75 -9.14 -11.56
N PRO A 91 11.13 -9.47 -10.41
CA PRO A 91 11.77 -9.27 -9.11
C PRO A 91 12.98 -10.19 -8.94
N GLN A 92 13.98 -9.75 -8.19
CA GLN A 92 15.13 -10.57 -7.81
C GLN A 92 14.96 -11.07 -6.37
N ALA A 93 15.17 -12.37 -6.14
CA ALA A 93 15.01 -12.94 -4.80
C ALA A 93 15.94 -12.28 -3.77
N THR A 94 17.17 -11.93 -4.17
CA THR A 94 18.16 -11.24 -3.32
C THR A 94 17.69 -9.89 -2.79
N ASP A 95 16.80 -9.22 -3.52
CA ASP A 95 16.34 -7.89 -3.16
C ASP A 95 15.24 -7.92 -2.09
N MET A 96 14.55 -9.05 -1.92
CA MET A 96 13.37 -9.15 -1.05
C MET A 96 13.72 -8.89 0.41
N LYS A 97 14.88 -9.36 0.85
CA LYS A 97 15.43 -9.15 2.20
C LYS A 97 15.66 -7.67 2.52
N THR A 98 15.77 -6.81 1.50
CA THR A 98 15.94 -5.37 1.66
C THR A 98 14.64 -4.63 1.43
N ILE A 99 13.90 -4.95 0.36
CA ILE A 99 12.68 -4.22 -0.04
C ILE A 99 11.54 -4.41 0.97
N VAL A 100 11.33 -5.63 1.47
CA VAL A 100 10.15 -5.95 2.29
C VAL A 100 10.19 -5.20 3.63
N PRO A 101 11.28 -5.21 4.41
CA PRO A 101 11.36 -4.41 5.63
C PRO A 101 11.18 -2.91 5.38
N ILE A 102 11.71 -2.38 4.28
CA ILE A 102 11.55 -0.97 3.91
C ILE A 102 10.07 -0.66 3.63
N HIS A 103 9.35 -1.52 2.91
CA HIS A 103 7.91 -1.36 2.69
C HIS A 103 7.13 -1.34 4.00
N ASN A 104 7.40 -2.30 4.88
CA ASN A 104 6.71 -2.41 6.17
C ASN A 104 6.95 -1.13 6.98
N ALA A 105 8.21 -0.68 7.09
CA ALA A 105 8.57 0.56 7.75
C ALA A 105 7.89 1.80 7.13
N VAL A 106 7.77 1.86 5.81
CA VAL A 106 7.07 2.95 5.11
C VAL A 106 5.56 2.93 5.43
N ASN A 107 4.94 1.75 5.51
CA ASN A 107 3.54 1.62 5.92
C ASN A 107 3.33 2.05 7.38
N GLU A 108 4.22 1.66 8.28
CA GLU A 108 4.18 2.07 9.69
C GLU A 108 4.34 3.59 9.85
N ARG A 109 5.25 4.19 9.07
CA ARG A 109 5.40 5.65 9.04
C ARG A 109 4.15 6.34 8.51
N ALA A 110 3.54 5.81 7.45
CA ALA A 110 2.29 6.33 6.91
C ALA A 110 1.16 6.27 7.94
N TRP A 111 1.08 5.18 8.70
CA TRP A 111 0.12 5.03 9.81
C TRP A 111 0.36 6.07 10.91
N SER A 112 1.61 6.28 11.32
CA SER A 112 1.96 7.32 12.31
C SER A 112 1.49 8.71 11.89
N GLU A 113 1.64 9.07 10.62
CA GLU A 113 1.14 10.36 10.10
C GLU A 113 -0.40 10.44 10.14
N VAL A 114 -1.11 9.35 9.85
CA VAL A 114 -2.57 9.30 9.99
C VAL A 114 -2.97 9.48 11.46
N LEU A 115 -2.28 8.82 12.39
CA LEU A 115 -2.53 9.01 13.83
C LEU A 115 -2.31 10.46 14.27
N LYS A 116 -1.31 11.17 13.72
CA LYS A 116 -1.11 12.61 14.01
C LYS A 116 -2.28 13.47 13.55
N TRP A 117 -2.86 13.18 12.39
CA TRP A 117 -4.05 13.88 11.90
C TRP A 117 -5.29 13.62 12.78
N GLU A 118 -5.40 12.41 13.33
CA GLU A 118 -6.51 12.00 14.19
C GLU A 118 -6.29 12.27 15.69
N ALA A 119 -5.11 12.77 16.07
CA ALA A 119 -4.78 13.08 17.45
C ALA A 119 -5.79 14.06 18.06
N GLY A 120 -6.35 13.70 19.21
CA GLY A 120 -7.37 14.51 19.90
C GLY A 120 -8.77 14.49 19.25
N ARG A 121 -9.02 13.69 18.22
CA ARG A 121 -10.32 13.61 17.53
C ARG A 121 -11.26 12.53 18.07
N GLY A 122 -10.91 11.91 19.19
CA GLY A 122 -11.81 11.07 19.97
C GLY A 122 -11.87 9.60 19.55
N SER A 123 -10.92 9.11 18.76
CA SER A 123 -10.79 7.67 18.45
C SER A 123 -10.65 6.80 19.70
N ASP A 124 -10.09 7.34 20.78
CA ASP A 124 -9.84 6.60 22.02
C ASP A 124 -11.14 6.14 22.69
N LYS A 125 -12.25 6.84 22.46
CA LYS A 125 -13.58 6.50 23.01
C LYS A 125 -14.12 5.17 22.50
N CYS A 126 -13.60 4.66 21.39
CA CYS A 126 -14.05 3.41 20.76
C CYS A 126 -12.91 2.39 20.58
N GLY A 127 -11.84 2.49 21.37
CA GLY A 127 -10.72 1.55 21.32
C GLY A 127 -9.69 1.86 20.23
N GLY A 128 -9.62 3.11 19.78
CA GLY A 128 -8.59 3.59 18.86
C GLY A 128 -9.01 3.62 17.38
N LEU A 129 -8.14 4.19 16.56
CA LEU A 129 -8.34 4.32 15.12
C LEU A 129 -8.06 2.98 14.43
N LYS A 130 -8.90 2.57 13.48
CA LYS A 130 -8.76 1.30 12.76
C LYS A 130 -8.64 1.53 11.27
N LEU A 131 -7.78 0.79 10.58
CA LEU A 131 -7.68 0.81 9.13
C LEU A 131 -8.71 -0.17 8.52
N ILE A 132 -9.63 0.36 7.73
CA ILE A 132 -10.65 -0.44 7.00
C ILE A 132 -10.03 -1.06 5.76
N ASN A 133 -9.42 -0.25 4.92
CA ASN A 133 -8.75 -0.71 3.71
C ASN A 133 -7.71 0.31 3.24
N PHE A 134 -6.83 -0.16 2.36
CA PHE A 134 -5.91 0.66 1.60
C PHE A 134 -6.03 0.28 0.13
N LYS A 135 -5.93 1.28 -0.75
CA LYS A 135 -5.97 1.10 -2.20
C LYS A 135 -4.80 1.83 -2.84
N GLY A 136 -3.94 1.09 -3.51
CA GLY A 136 -2.91 1.66 -4.39
C GLY A 136 -3.55 2.28 -5.62
N LYS A 137 -3.08 3.46 -6.00
CA LYS A 137 -3.50 4.19 -7.20
C LYS A 137 -2.26 4.57 -8.02
N PRO A 138 -1.51 3.57 -8.51
CA PRO A 138 -0.29 3.81 -9.27
C PRO A 138 -0.62 4.67 -10.50
N GLY A 139 0.17 5.70 -10.77
CA GLY A 139 -0.03 6.61 -11.91
C GLY A 139 -1.10 7.70 -11.71
N GLU A 140 -2.03 7.57 -10.78
CA GLU A 140 -3.02 8.62 -10.51
C GLU A 140 -2.48 9.69 -9.57
N ARG A 141 -1.92 10.77 -10.14
CA ARG A 141 -1.47 11.91 -9.33
C ARG A 141 -2.64 12.59 -8.62
N SER A 142 -2.48 12.86 -7.33
CA SER A 142 -3.39 13.71 -6.58
C SER A 142 -3.47 15.12 -7.18
N ILE A 143 -4.57 15.84 -6.95
CA ILE A 143 -4.72 17.23 -7.45
C ILE A 143 -3.53 18.09 -6.98
N LYS A 144 -3.16 18.01 -5.69
CA LYS A 144 -1.99 18.70 -5.13
C LYS A 144 -0.70 18.33 -5.86
N ALA A 145 -0.47 17.04 -6.13
CA ALA A 145 0.71 16.57 -6.86
C ALA A 145 0.72 17.07 -8.33
N ARG A 146 -0.44 17.14 -8.99
CA ARG A 146 -0.56 17.71 -10.35
C ARG A 146 -0.10 19.16 -10.40
N TRP A 147 -0.61 20.00 -9.50
CA TRP A 147 -0.21 21.41 -9.41
C TRP A 147 1.26 21.57 -9.06
N LYS A 148 1.79 20.81 -8.09
CA LYS A 148 3.22 20.82 -7.76
C LYS A 148 4.10 20.41 -8.94
N THR A 149 3.68 19.39 -9.70
CA THR A 149 4.42 18.96 -10.90
C THR A 149 4.44 20.06 -11.96
N LEU A 150 3.33 20.78 -12.14
CA LEU A 150 3.26 21.92 -13.05
C LEU A 150 4.24 23.05 -12.66
N LEU A 151 4.49 23.22 -11.36
CA LEU A 151 5.45 24.19 -10.82
C LEU A 151 6.90 23.68 -10.78
N GLY A 152 7.20 22.54 -11.41
CA GLY A 152 8.56 21.99 -11.53
C GLY A 152 9.02 21.09 -10.37
N TYR A 153 8.15 20.78 -9.39
CA TYR A 153 8.49 19.82 -8.35
C TYR A 153 8.40 18.37 -8.85
N SER A 154 9.22 17.47 -8.29
CA SER A 154 9.17 16.04 -8.63
C SER A 154 7.82 15.42 -8.26
N PRO A 155 7.17 14.67 -9.17
CA PRO A 155 5.91 13.99 -8.86
C PRO A 155 6.14 12.83 -7.88
N PRO A 156 5.10 12.43 -7.12
CA PRO A 156 5.19 11.22 -6.31
C PRO A 156 5.35 9.99 -7.20
N PHE A 157 6.14 9.02 -6.74
CA PHE A 157 6.35 7.77 -7.46
C PHE A 157 5.24 6.76 -7.20
N ASP A 158 4.50 6.92 -6.11
CA ASP A 158 3.36 6.08 -5.75
C ASP A 158 2.30 6.90 -4.98
N ARG A 159 1.06 6.45 -5.02
CA ARG A 159 -0.06 7.05 -4.28
C ARG A 159 -0.96 5.96 -3.73
N HIS A 160 -1.33 6.12 -2.46
CA HIS A 160 -2.33 5.28 -1.82
C HIS A 160 -3.47 6.11 -1.25
N ASP A 161 -4.68 5.57 -1.34
CA ASP A 161 -5.84 6.07 -0.60
C ASP A 161 -6.12 5.07 0.53
N TRP A 162 -6.11 5.53 1.78
CA TRP A 162 -6.42 4.73 2.97
C TRP A 162 -7.77 5.14 3.52
N VAL A 163 -8.59 4.18 3.97
CA VAL A 163 -9.86 4.47 4.63
C VAL A 163 -9.75 3.97 6.06
N VAL A 164 -9.90 4.88 7.02
CA VAL A 164 -9.87 4.58 8.45
C VAL A 164 -11.27 4.73 9.05
N ASP A 165 -11.52 3.99 10.10
CA ASP A 165 -12.70 4.11 10.95
C ASP A 165 -12.34 4.82 12.24
N ARG A 166 -13.02 5.93 12.49
CA ARG A 166 -12.98 6.69 13.74
C ARG A 166 -14.35 6.61 14.40
N CYS A 167 -14.53 5.61 15.25
CA CYS A 167 -15.76 5.39 16.02
C CYS A 167 -17.04 5.41 15.15
N GLY A 168 -17.00 4.75 13.99
CA GLY A 168 -18.09 4.70 13.02
C GLY A 168 -17.99 5.77 11.92
N THR A 169 -17.12 6.77 12.07
CA THR A 169 -16.86 7.78 11.03
C THR A 169 -15.77 7.30 10.08
N LYS A 170 -16.13 7.05 8.82
CA LYS A 170 -15.18 6.64 7.79
C LYS A 170 -14.46 7.86 7.23
N MET A 171 -13.14 7.92 7.41
CA MET A 171 -12.29 8.99 6.92
C MET A 171 -11.34 8.45 5.86
N ARG A 172 -11.31 9.08 4.69
CA ARG A 172 -10.35 8.73 3.64
C ARG A 172 -9.12 9.64 3.72
N TYR A 173 -7.94 9.06 3.61
CA TYR A 173 -6.65 9.71 3.57
C TYR A 173 -6.00 9.51 2.21
N ILE A 174 -5.32 10.53 1.72
CA ILE A 174 -4.49 10.50 0.51
C ILE A 174 -3.03 10.54 0.96
N ILE A 175 -2.24 9.58 0.48
CA ILE A 175 -0.84 9.39 0.83
C ILE A 175 -0.04 9.41 -0.47
N ASP A 176 0.68 10.49 -0.71
CA ASP A 176 1.61 10.59 -1.83
C ASP A 176 3.04 10.26 -1.37
N PHE A 177 3.71 9.32 -2.05
CA PHE A 177 5.06 8.86 -1.73
C PHE A 177 6.08 9.53 -2.66
N TYR A 178 7.06 10.22 -2.07
CA TYR A 178 8.13 10.91 -2.78
C TYR A 178 9.48 10.32 -2.42
N THR A 179 10.38 10.24 -3.40
CA THR A 179 11.79 9.96 -3.16
C THR A 179 12.37 11.14 -2.38
N GLY A 180 13.00 10.86 -1.24
CA GLY A 180 13.71 11.89 -0.49
C GLY A 180 14.98 12.32 -1.22
N HIS A 181 15.52 13.47 -0.82
CA HIS A 181 16.82 13.91 -1.29
C HIS A 181 17.88 13.17 -0.46
N THR A 182 18.87 12.56 -1.12
CA THR A 182 20.01 11.96 -0.43
C THR A 182 20.89 13.08 0.14
N ALA A 183 21.18 13.01 1.43
CA ALA A 183 22.13 13.92 2.08
C ALA A 183 23.55 13.47 1.70
N GLY A 184 23.98 13.82 0.49
CA GLY A 184 25.34 13.62 -0.01
C GLY A 184 25.75 12.16 -0.32
N PRO A 185 26.96 11.96 -0.87
CA PRO A 185 27.44 10.66 -1.37
C PRO A 185 27.73 9.61 -0.27
N ALA A 186 27.65 9.99 1.01
CA ALA A 186 28.08 9.16 2.13
C ALA A 186 26.93 8.51 2.92
N SER A 187 25.67 8.85 2.61
CA SER A 187 24.53 8.23 3.29
C SER A 187 23.90 7.15 2.40
N ASN A 188 24.17 5.88 2.71
CA ASN A 188 23.41 4.72 2.20
C ASN A 188 21.96 4.68 2.74
N ASN A 189 21.46 5.77 3.32
CA ASN A 189 20.12 5.85 3.87
C ASN A 189 19.16 6.27 2.78
N VAL A 190 18.28 5.34 2.40
CA VAL A 190 17.16 5.63 1.52
C VAL A 190 16.22 6.61 2.24
N SER A 191 16.18 7.86 1.78
CA SER A 191 15.30 8.88 2.33
C SER A 191 13.97 8.89 1.58
N PHE A 192 12.88 9.01 2.31
CA PHE A 192 11.52 9.09 1.77
C PHE A 192 10.77 10.25 2.40
N TYR A 193 9.92 10.89 1.61
CA TYR A 193 8.99 11.91 2.07
C TYR A 193 7.55 11.46 1.80
N LEU A 194 6.71 11.54 2.84
CA LEU A 194 5.30 11.19 2.77
C LEU A 194 4.47 12.47 2.90
N ASP A 195 3.57 12.72 1.95
CA ASP A 195 2.55 13.77 2.06
C ASP A 195 1.22 13.09 2.38
N VAL A 196 0.93 12.98 3.68
CA VAL A 196 -0.29 12.36 4.23
C VAL A 196 -1.28 13.45 4.59
N ARG A 197 -2.54 13.30 4.13
CA ARG A 197 -3.59 14.28 4.38
C ARG A 197 -4.99 13.69 4.25
N PRO A 198 -5.99 14.18 5.00
CA PRO A 198 -7.39 13.82 4.81
C PRO A 198 -7.84 14.13 3.39
N ALA A 199 -8.66 13.30 2.77
CA ALA A 199 -9.33 13.63 1.51
C ALA A 199 -10.35 14.76 1.73
N MET A 200 -10.67 15.51 0.67
CA MET A 200 -11.66 16.59 0.72
C MET A 200 -12.99 16.14 0.10
N ASP A 201 -13.35 14.88 0.30
CA ASP A 201 -14.60 14.28 -0.17
C ASP A 201 -15.74 14.40 0.85
N ASN A 202 -15.44 14.80 2.09
CA ASN A 202 -16.43 15.09 3.11
C ASN A 202 -16.06 16.37 3.90
N TRP A 203 -17.05 16.92 4.61
CA TRP A 203 -16.88 18.17 5.37
C TRP A 203 -15.81 18.05 6.46
N GLU A 204 -15.74 16.90 7.13
CA GLU A 204 -14.77 16.65 8.18
C GLU A 204 -13.34 16.74 7.65
N GLY A 205 -13.04 16.14 6.50
CA GLY A 205 -11.71 16.18 5.89
C GLY A 205 -11.31 17.58 5.44
N VAL A 206 -12.27 18.39 4.99
CA VAL A 206 -12.05 19.82 4.70
C VAL A 206 -11.73 20.57 5.99
N LYS A 207 -12.56 20.42 7.03
CA LYS A 207 -12.36 21.03 8.35
C LYS A 207 -10.99 20.70 8.93
N MET A 208 -10.60 19.42 8.92
CA MET A 208 -9.29 18.97 9.39
C MET A 208 -8.14 19.71 8.70
N ARG A 209 -8.20 19.85 7.37
CA ARG A 209 -7.15 20.56 6.61
C ARG A 209 -7.09 22.05 6.94
N VAL A 210 -8.25 22.69 7.10
CA VAL A 210 -8.34 24.10 7.47
C VAL A 210 -7.74 24.31 8.86
N GLU A 211 -8.14 23.52 9.85
CA GLU A 211 -7.58 23.56 11.21
C GLU A 211 -6.06 23.38 11.21
N HIS A 212 -5.55 22.42 10.44
CA HIS A 212 -4.11 22.18 10.34
C HIS A 212 -3.34 23.31 9.63
N PHE A 213 -3.98 23.97 8.66
CA PHE A 213 -3.39 25.13 8.00
C PHE A 213 -3.27 26.31 8.96
N TRP A 214 -4.35 26.61 9.70
CA TRP A 214 -4.34 27.68 10.70
C TRP A 214 -3.37 27.39 11.85
N SER A 215 -3.30 26.15 12.35
CA SER A 215 -2.35 25.80 13.41
C SER A 215 -0.89 25.95 12.97
N ARG A 216 -0.58 25.73 11.69
CA ARG A 216 0.75 25.98 11.12
C ARG A 216 1.08 27.45 10.88
N ILE A 217 0.07 28.31 10.74
CA ILE A 217 0.27 29.76 10.56
C ILE A 217 0.40 30.46 11.91
N LEU A 218 -0.34 29.99 12.91
CA LEU A 218 -0.42 30.60 14.23
C LEU A 218 0.63 30.04 15.21
N SER A 219 1.40 29.04 14.81
CA SER A 219 2.51 28.45 15.58
C SER A 219 3.85 28.85 15.00
#